data_AF-A0A2B7GYK6-F1
#
_entry.id   AF-A0A2B7GYK6-F1
#
_cell.length_a   1.000
_cell.length_b   1.000
_cell.length_c   1.000
_cell.angle_alpha   90.00
_cell.angle_beta   90.00
_cell.angle_gamma   90.00
#
_symmetry.space_group_name_H-M   'P 1'
#
loop_
_entity.id
_entity.type
_entity.pdbx_description
1 polymer ?
#
loop_
_entity_poly.entity_id
_entity_poly.type
_entity_poly.pdbx_seq_one_letter_code
_entity_poly.pdbx_strand_id
1 'polypeptide(L)'
;MNTIRIFRLVAATVTIAFLSTLYLFHTGRVNLSLAPPTIILLLSFSLAFYVGLYHDFARENPIRRTVAIGVVSVILVASLIWIAVSVLFGGIAAVFEIRNGSMILPPEEFLPDWWLLVLLVPAGISLVSGAVLDTERPSYSAPSGLHELAESPIYFALTCTVIGLWSVLFVGLNMVQRIVIIAPIFEELLKFGVALTIGAAIFGRSIYSRIAIALVIGCIFGLVEHSSTYAGEPDILYLYRVLFHSLLTMISVAVYTTFEERNLNDLLWIAPIYPIVLHYLNNAFAVLSGVVLATTPEGTQLVVSIVFGGLILLLGVALLSIAITRHSLAALLHREPYLFLRGVL
;
A
#
# COMPACT_ATOMS: atom_id res chain seq x y z
N MET A 1 -27.89 -4.44 16.18
CA MET A 1 -27.87 -3.40 15.12
C MET A 1 -26.95 -2.22 15.45
N ASN A 2 -26.90 -1.71 16.68
CA ASN A 2 -26.07 -0.55 17.04
C ASN A 2 -24.55 -0.80 16.99
N THR A 3 -24.08 -2.00 17.35
CA THR A 3 -22.65 -2.31 17.44
C THR A 3 -21.93 -2.20 16.09
N ILE A 4 -22.51 -2.74 15.02
CA ILE A 4 -21.91 -2.70 13.67
C ILE A 4 -21.80 -1.25 13.16
N ARG A 5 -22.80 -0.41 13.41
CA ARG A 5 -22.77 1.01 13.02
C ARG A 5 -21.67 1.78 13.73
N ILE A 6 -21.48 1.53 15.04
CA ILE A 6 -20.39 2.14 15.83
C ILE A 6 -19.05 1.72 15.24
N PHE A 7 -18.86 0.43 14.95
CA PHE A 7 -17.62 -0.08 14.35
C PHE A 7 -17.33 0.51 12.97
N ARG A 8 -18.34 0.75 12.14
CA ARG A 8 -18.17 1.43 10.84
C ARG A 8 -17.72 2.89 10.99
N LEU A 9 -18.31 3.62 11.93
CA LEU A 9 -17.90 5.00 12.25
C LEU A 9 -16.47 5.04 12.78
N VAL A 10 -16.11 4.08 13.63
CA VAL A 10 -14.74 3.92 14.14
C VAL A 10 -13.76 3.67 12.99
N ALA A 11 -14.07 2.73 12.08
CA ALA A 11 -13.24 2.44 10.91
C ALA A 11 -13.05 3.69 10.03
N ALA A 12 -14.12 4.41 9.71
CA ALA A 12 -14.05 5.66 8.94
C ALA A 12 -13.18 6.72 9.64
N THR A 13 -13.30 6.86 10.97
CA THR A 13 -12.51 7.82 11.76
C THR A 13 -11.02 7.46 11.74
N VAL A 14 -10.68 6.20 11.96
CA VAL A 14 -9.29 5.70 11.88
C VAL A 14 -8.72 5.93 10.48
N THR A 15 -9.53 5.69 9.44
CA THR A 15 -9.09 5.95 8.05
C THR A 15 -8.82 7.42 7.77
N ILE A 16 -9.72 8.33 8.13
CA ILE A 16 -9.52 9.78 7.93
C ILE A 16 -8.24 10.24 8.62
N ALA A 17 -8.04 9.77 9.85
CA ALA A 17 -6.88 10.14 10.63
C ALA A 17 -5.57 9.57 10.08
N PHE A 18 -5.60 8.34 9.56
CA PHE A 18 -4.46 7.76 8.86
C PHE A 18 -4.08 8.56 7.61
N LEU A 19 -5.07 8.93 6.78
CA LEU A 19 -4.84 9.79 5.61
C LEU A 19 -4.27 11.16 5.99
N SER A 20 -4.76 11.73 7.10
CA SER A 20 -4.24 13.00 7.63
C SER A 20 -2.78 12.86 8.05
N THR A 21 -2.43 11.76 8.72
CA THR A 21 -1.05 11.46 9.14
C THR A 21 -0.13 11.34 7.94
N LEU A 22 -0.59 10.75 6.83
CA LEU A 22 0.17 10.66 5.59
C LEU A 22 0.49 12.03 4.99
N TYR A 23 -0.48 12.95 4.99
CA TYR A 23 -0.23 14.31 4.55
C TYR A 23 0.76 15.05 5.48
N LEU A 24 0.70 14.79 6.78
CA LEU A 24 1.65 15.35 7.75
C LEU A 24 3.07 14.79 7.57
N PHE A 25 3.22 13.52 7.16
CA PHE A 25 4.52 12.98 6.78
C PHE A 25 5.10 13.69 5.55
N HIS A 26 4.27 13.89 4.51
CA HIS A 26 4.69 14.56 3.29
C HIS A 26 5.16 15.99 3.53
N THR A 27 4.43 16.75 4.36
CA THR A 27 4.74 18.15 4.68
C THR A 27 5.85 18.30 5.73
N GLY A 28 6.51 17.21 6.14
CA GLY A 28 7.57 17.22 7.16
C GLY A 28 7.09 17.53 8.58
N ARG A 29 5.78 17.69 8.80
CA ARG A 29 5.19 18.05 10.11
C ARG A 29 5.20 16.90 11.11
N VAL A 30 5.30 15.67 10.62
CA VAL A 30 5.52 14.47 11.44
C VAL A 30 6.73 13.72 10.88
N ASN A 31 7.60 13.24 11.77
CA ASN A 31 8.80 12.52 11.38
C ASN A 31 8.44 11.19 10.68
N LEU A 32 9.00 10.98 9.49
CA LEU A 32 8.71 9.79 8.68
C LEU A 32 9.22 8.47 9.27
N SER A 33 10.16 8.50 10.21
CA SER A 33 10.52 7.32 11.02
C SER A 33 9.32 6.71 11.77
N LEU A 34 8.24 7.48 11.91
CA LEU A 34 6.99 7.04 12.51
C LEU A 34 6.00 6.42 11.51
N ALA A 35 6.33 6.35 10.22
CA ALA A 35 5.48 5.71 9.22
C ALA A 35 5.32 4.19 9.45
N PRO A 36 6.40 3.40 9.72
CA PRO A 36 6.26 1.99 10.05
C PRO A 36 5.35 1.69 11.27
N PRO A 37 5.50 2.33 12.45
CA PRO A 37 4.59 2.07 13.56
C PRO A 37 3.15 2.50 13.26
N THR A 38 2.94 3.54 12.45
CA THR A 38 1.60 3.95 12.00
C THR A 38 0.94 2.86 11.14
N ILE A 39 1.69 2.24 10.22
CA ILE A 39 1.20 1.10 9.42
C ILE A 39 0.89 -0.10 10.31
N ILE A 40 1.79 -0.46 11.24
CA ILE A 40 1.59 -1.59 12.17
C ILE A 40 0.32 -1.38 13.00
N LEU A 41 0.09 -0.15 13.46
CA LEU A 41 -1.09 0.19 14.25
C LEU A 41 -2.37 0.04 13.42
N LEU A 42 -2.38 0.50 12.17
CA LEU A 42 -3.50 0.33 11.26
C LEU A 42 -3.76 -1.15 10.92
N LEU A 43 -2.71 -1.93 10.66
CA LEU A 43 -2.80 -3.38 10.44
C LEU A 43 -3.40 -4.08 11.66
N SER A 44 -2.88 -3.78 12.85
CA SER A 44 -3.33 -4.37 14.11
C SER A 44 -4.79 -4.03 14.39
N PHE A 45 -5.20 -2.78 14.15
CA PHE A 45 -6.60 -2.35 14.22
C PHE A 45 -7.47 -3.15 13.25
N SER A 46 -7.04 -3.26 11.99
CA SER A 46 -7.78 -3.95 10.93
C SER A 46 -7.99 -5.43 11.26
N LEU A 47 -6.93 -6.12 11.70
CA LEU A 47 -7.00 -7.53 12.09
C LEU A 47 -7.89 -7.74 13.30
N ALA A 48 -7.72 -6.94 14.36
CA ALA A 48 -8.56 -7.03 15.54
C ALA A 48 -10.03 -6.78 15.19
N PHE A 49 -10.30 -5.80 14.32
CA PHE A 49 -11.63 -5.47 13.82
C PHE A 49 -12.25 -6.67 13.09
N TYR A 50 -11.50 -7.27 12.17
CA TYR A 50 -11.95 -8.46 11.43
C TYR A 50 -12.19 -9.65 12.36
N VAL A 51 -11.25 -9.95 13.25
CA VAL A 51 -11.36 -11.07 14.19
C VAL A 51 -12.56 -10.90 15.13
N GLY A 52 -12.77 -9.71 15.68
CA GLY A 52 -13.85 -9.47 16.65
C GLY A 52 -15.25 -9.45 16.06
N LEU A 53 -15.39 -9.18 14.76
CA LEU A 53 -16.69 -8.98 14.11
C LEU A 53 -17.07 -10.07 13.11
N TYR A 54 -16.10 -10.63 12.40
CA TYR A 54 -16.36 -11.43 11.20
C TYR A 54 -15.77 -12.84 11.27
N HIS A 55 -14.61 -13.04 11.88
CA HIS A 55 -13.94 -14.35 11.90
C HIS A 55 -14.67 -15.40 12.77
N ASP A 56 -14.75 -16.64 12.28
CA ASP A 56 -15.47 -17.75 12.92
C ASP A 56 -15.01 -18.00 14.37
N PHE A 57 -13.71 -17.91 14.62
CA PHE A 57 -13.10 -18.06 15.96
C PHE A 57 -13.80 -17.25 17.08
N ALA A 58 -14.18 -16.01 16.78
CA ALA A 58 -14.86 -15.14 17.75
C ALA A 58 -16.38 -15.27 17.67
N ARG A 59 -16.92 -15.65 16.51
CA ARG A 59 -18.36 -15.79 16.30
C ARG A 59 -18.95 -16.93 17.12
N GLU A 60 -18.21 -18.02 17.26
CA GLU A 60 -18.66 -19.24 17.95
C GLU A 60 -18.55 -19.16 19.48
N ASN A 61 -17.83 -18.18 20.03
CA ASN A 61 -17.61 -18.08 21.48
C ASN A 61 -17.71 -16.62 21.99
N PRO A 62 -18.69 -16.31 22.85
CA PRO A 62 -18.93 -14.93 23.33
C PRO A 62 -17.79 -14.36 24.18
N ILE A 63 -17.02 -15.21 24.87
CA ILE A 63 -15.84 -14.77 25.64
C ILE A 63 -14.73 -14.34 24.67
N ARG A 64 -14.45 -15.14 23.65
CA ARG A 64 -13.46 -14.82 22.60
C ARG A 64 -13.82 -13.54 21.86
N ARG A 65 -15.12 -13.35 21.57
CA ARG A 65 -15.65 -12.11 20.99
C ARG A 65 -15.41 -10.90 21.86
N THR A 66 -15.66 -11.03 23.16
CA THR A 66 -15.46 -9.93 24.13
C THR A 66 -13.98 -9.55 24.24
N VAL A 67 -13.08 -10.54 24.28
CA VAL A 67 -11.63 -10.30 24.26
C VAL A 67 -11.20 -9.61 22.98
N ALA A 68 -11.64 -10.10 21.81
CA ALA A 68 -11.32 -9.48 20.53
C ALA A 68 -11.81 -8.03 20.46
N ILE A 69 -13.04 -7.75 20.89
CA ILE A 69 -13.59 -6.39 20.98
C ILE A 69 -12.79 -5.51 21.97
N GLY A 70 -12.36 -6.08 23.11
CA GLY A 70 -11.51 -5.41 24.07
C GLY A 70 -10.16 -5.00 23.45
N VAL A 71 -9.52 -5.90 22.71
CA VAL A 71 -8.28 -5.62 21.96
C VAL A 71 -8.50 -4.54 20.91
N VAL A 72 -9.59 -4.59 20.13
CA VAL A 72 -9.95 -3.51 19.18
C VAL A 72 -10.08 -2.18 19.90
N SER A 73 -10.72 -2.16 21.07
CA SER A 73 -10.94 -0.94 21.84
C SER A 73 -9.63 -0.34 22.34
N VAL A 74 -8.71 -1.17 22.84
CA VAL A 74 -7.36 -0.72 23.26
C VAL A 74 -6.58 -0.17 22.07
N ILE A 75 -6.56 -0.88 20.96
CA ILE A 75 -5.86 -0.44 19.74
C ILE A 75 -6.48 0.84 19.21
N LEU A 76 -7.81 0.96 19.22
CA LEU A 76 -8.51 2.18 18.82
C LEU A 76 -8.08 3.37 19.69
N VAL A 77 -8.05 3.20 21.01
CA VAL A 77 -7.61 4.26 21.93
C VAL A 77 -6.15 4.63 21.64
N ALA A 78 -5.27 3.65 21.42
CA ALA A 78 -3.88 3.90 21.05
C ALA A 78 -3.77 4.66 19.72
N SER A 79 -4.56 4.28 18.70
CA SER A 79 -4.66 4.99 17.42
C SER A 79 -5.14 6.42 17.61
N LEU A 80 -6.22 6.64 18.34
CA LEU A 80 -6.76 7.98 18.58
C LEU A 80 -5.78 8.87 19.36
N ILE A 81 -5.08 8.31 20.35
CA ILE A 81 -4.02 9.02 21.07
C ILE A 81 -2.88 9.37 20.12
N TRP A 82 -2.42 8.42 19.32
CA TRP A 82 -1.36 8.61 18.33
C TRP A 82 -1.70 9.72 17.33
N ILE A 83 -2.93 9.70 16.81
CA ILE A 83 -3.46 10.69 15.89
C ILE A 83 -3.57 12.05 16.58
N ALA A 84 -4.13 12.11 17.79
CA ALA A 84 -4.27 13.34 18.54
C ALA A 84 -2.90 13.97 18.80
N VAL A 85 -1.91 13.16 19.19
CA VAL A 85 -0.50 13.59 19.34
C VAL A 85 0.03 14.11 18.00
N SER A 86 -0.08 13.34 16.92
CA SER A 86 0.46 13.73 15.60
C SER A 86 -0.16 15.02 15.06
N VAL A 87 -1.47 15.21 15.20
CA VAL A 87 -2.20 16.41 14.76
C VAL A 87 -1.92 17.60 15.68
N LEU A 88 -1.86 17.40 17.00
CA LEU A 88 -1.58 18.47 17.96
C LEU A 88 -0.13 18.98 17.79
N PHE A 89 0.85 18.08 17.66
CA PHE A 89 2.24 18.44 17.43
C PHE A 89 2.47 19.04 16.04
N GLY A 90 1.84 18.51 14.98
CA GLY A 90 1.90 19.09 13.63
C GLY A 90 1.22 20.47 13.52
N GLY A 91 0.14 20.69 14.29
CA GLY A 91 -0.54 21.99 14.39
C GLY A 91 0.27 23.01 15.20
N ILE A 92 0.92 22.57 16.29
CA ILE A 92 1.80 23.42 17.10
C ILE A 92 3.05 23.81 16.30
N ALA A 93 3.68 22.88 15.57
CA ALA A 93 4.83 23.17 14.71
C ALA A 93 4.50 24.21 13.63
N ALA A 94 3.33 24.10 12.97
CA ALA A 94 2.86 25.06 11.97
C ALA A 94 2.58 26.47 12.56
N VAL A 95 2.20 26.57 13.83
CA VAL A 95 2.02 27.88 14.52
C VAL A 95 3.37 28.50 14.88
N PHE A 96 4.41 27.69 15.14
CA PHE A 96 5.76 28.18 15.47
C PHE A 96 6.62 28.51 14.24
N GLU A 97 6.41 27.85 13.09
CA GLU A 97 7.08 28.20 11.82
C GLU A 97 6.68 29.58 11.28
N ILE A 98 5.47 30.06 11.60
CA ILE A 98 5.01 31.40 11.19
C ILE A 98 5.75 32.54 11.93
N ARG A 99 6.56 32.24 12.97
CA ARG A 99 7.21 33.26 13.82
C ARG A 99 8.71 33.49 13.59
N ASN A 100 9.41 32.65 12.84
CA ASN A 100 10.82 32.87 12.53
C ASN A 100 10.99 33.22 11.05
N GLY A 101 10.84 34.51 10.76
CA GLY A 101 10.98 35.07 9.43
C GLY A 101 12.34 34.76 8.80
N SER A 102 12.33 33.83 7.85
CA SER A 102 13.13 33.85 6.63
C SER A 102 12.55 32.81 5.69
N MET A 103 11.60 33.23 4.84
CA MET A 103 11.17 32.43 3.71
C MET A 103 12.31 32.47 2.68
N ILE A 104 13.31 31.61 2.87
CA ILE A 104 14.23 31.25 1.80
C ILE A 104 13.43 30.28 0.94
N LEU A 105 12.73 30.80 -0.06
CA LEU A 105 12.22 29.97 -1.15
C LEU A 105 13.44 29.30 -1.78
N PRO A 106 13.57 27.95 -1.74
CA PRO A 106 14.56 27.29 -2.58
C PRO A 106 14.19 27.64 -4.03
N PRO A 107 15.13 28.08 -4.86
CA PRO A 107 14.85 28.18 -6.27
C PRO A 107 14.57 26.75 -6.75
N GLU A 108 13.38 26.53 -7.34
CA GLU A 108 12.94 25.34 -8.10
C GLU A 108 12.11 24.25 -7.39
N GLU A 109 11.21 24.58 -6.45
CA GLU A 109 10.12 23.64 -6.06
C GLU A 109 9.11 23.46 -7.21
N PHE A 110 9.21 22.35 -7.94
CA PHE A 110 8.28 22.02 -9.04
C PHE A 110 6.94 21.49 -8.51
N LEU A 111 6.92 20.92 -7.29
CA LEU A 111 5.74 20.29 -6.72
C LEU A 111 5.12 21.12 -5.60
N PRO A 112 3.85 21.54 -5.73
CA PRO A 112 3.18 22.28 -4.66
C PRO A 112 2.79 21.36 -3.50
N ASP A 113 2.91 21.80 -2.25
CA ASP A 113 2.60 21.03 -1.02
C ASP A 113 1.24 20.30 -1.00
N TRP A 114 0.28 20.70 -1.82
CA TRP A 114 -1.03 20.09 -1.91
C TRP A 114 -1.14 18.97 -2.95
N TRP A 115 -0.09 18.70 -3.76
CA TRP A 115 -0.17 17.73 -4.85
C TRP A 115 -0.59 16.34 -4.37
N LEU A 116 -0.13 15.92 -3.19
CA LEU A 116 -0.49 14.63 -2.61
C LEU A 116 -1.98 14.55 -2.25
N LEU A 117 -2.65 15.68 -1.97
CA LEU A 117 -4.09 15.72 -1.71
C LEU A 117 -4.90 15.33 -2.94
N VAL A 118 -4.37 15.52 -4.16
CA VAL A 118 -5.00 15.05 -5.41
C VAL A 118 -5.18 13.53 -5.41
N LEU A 119 -4.28 12.79 -4.74
CA LEU A 119 -4.36 11.35 -4.58
C LEU A 119 -5.19 10.96 -3.34
N LEU A 120 -4.93 11.63 -2.20
CA LEU A 120 -5.52 11.24 -0.91
C LEU A 120 -6.99 11.58 -0.77
N VAL A 121 -7.49 12.67 -1.37
CA VAL A 121 -8.90 13.07 -1.26
C VAL A 121 -9.81 12.07 -1.98
N PRO A 122 -9.59 11.71 -3.26
CA PRO A 122 -10.38 10.67 -3.90
C PRO A 122 -10.30 9.31 -3.20
N ALA A 123 -9.10 8.92 -2.73
CA ALA A 123 -8.92 7.70 -1.95
C ALA A 123 -9.73 7.76 -0.65
N GLY A 124 -9.69 8.89 0.07
CA GLY A 124 -10.46 9.10 1.30
C GLY A 124 -11.97 9.02 1.09
N ILE A 125 -12.49 9.61 0.01
CA ILE A 125 -13.91 9.49 -0.35
C ILE A 125 -14.28 8.02 -0.59
N SER A 126 -13.46 7.29 -1.35
CA SER A 126 -13.68 5.86 -1.62
C SER A 126 -13.68 5.04 -0.34
N LEU A 127 -12.70 5.26 0.54
CA LEU A 127 -12.57 4.52 1.79
C LEU A 127 -13.68 4.83 2.80
N VAL A 128 -14.03 6.11 2.97
CA VAL A 128 -15.15 6.50 3.86
C VAL A 128 -16.46 5.92 3.33
N SER A 129 -16.68 5.98 2.01
CA SER A 129 -17.84 5.35 1.38
C SER A 129 -17.85 3.85 1.63
N GLY A 130 -16.74 3.15 1.43
CA GLY A 130 -16.62 1.71 1.69
C GLY A 130 -16.76 1.31 3.15
N ALA A 131 -16.35 2.15 4.09
CA ALA A 131 -16.53 1.92 5.52
C ALA A 131 -18.01 2.03 5.93
N VAL A 132 -18.74 2.97 5.33
CA VAL A 132 -20.14 3.26 5.67
C VAL A 132 -21.12 2.36 4.92
N LEU A 133 -20.88 2.12 3.63
CA LEU A 133 -21.71 1.29 2.77
C LEU A 133 -21.58 -0.20 3.15
N ASP A 134 -22.67 -0.94 2.99
CA ASP A 134 -22.70 -2.36 3.34
C ASP A 134 -22.02 -3.18 2.24
N THR A 135 -20.73 -3.45 2.42
CA THR A 135 -19.98 -4.34 1.55
C THR A 135 -20.02 -5.76 2.11
N GLU A 136 -20.12 -6.75 1.23
CA GLU A 136 -20.00 -8.16 1.62
C GLU A 136 -18.66 -8.38 2.32
N ARG A 137 -18.74 -8.84 3.57
CA ARG A 137 -17.60 -9.23 4.42
C ARG A 137 -17.77 -10.71 4.79
N PRO A 138 -17.25 -11.62 3.96
CA PRO A 138 -17.29 -13.04 4.29
C PRO A 138 -16.52 -13.31 5.58
N SER A 139 -16.98 -14.30 6.34
CA SER A 139 -16.07 -14.98 7.26
C SER A 139 -15.19 -15.90 6.41
N TYR A 140 -13.89 -15.68 6.46
CA TYR A 140 -12.93 -16.58 5.86
C TYR A 140 -12.44 -17.54 6.95
N SER A 141 -12.71 -18.82 6.76
CA SER A 141 -12.20 -19.88 7.62
C SER A 141 -10.68 -19.96 7.55
N ALA A 142 -10.07 -20.49 8.61
CA ALA A 142 -8.64 -20.81 8.58
C ALA A 142 -8.37 -21.83 7.47
N PRO A 143 -7.40 -21.58 6.58
CA PRO A 143 -7.10 -22.49 5.47
C PRO A 143 -6.55 -23.81 6.01
N SER A 144 -7.04 -24.93 5.47
CA SER A 144 -6.61 -26.27 5.87
C SER A 144 -5.40 -26.77 5.07
N GLY A 145 -5.10 -26.13 3.94
CA GLY A 145 -3.95 -26.42 3.10
C GLY A 145 -3.44 -25.19 2.34
N LEU A 146 -2.29 -25.34 1.68
CA LEU A 146 -1.66 -24.24 0.93
C LEU A 146 -2.52 -23.74 -0.22
N HIS A 147 -3.29 -24.59 -0.91
CA HIS A 147 -4.12 -24.13 -2.03
C HIS A 147 -5.22 -23.13 -1.60
N GLU A 148 -5.85 -23.41 -0.47
CA GLU A 148 -6.92 -22.61 0.13
C GLU A 148 -6.42 -21.27 0.72
N LEU A 149 -5.10 -21.14 0.92
CA LEU A 149 -4.53 -19.94 1.53
C LEU A 149 -4.82 -18.68 0.71
N ALA A 150 -4.75 -18.74 -0.63
CA ALA A 150 -5.05 -17.57 -1.48
C ALA A 150 -6.53 -17.26 -1.59
N GLU A 151 -7.41 -18.24 -1.33
CA GLU A 151 -8.86 -18.02 -1.30
C GLU A 151 -9.29 -17.19 -0.09
N SER A 152 -8.46 -17.15 0.96
CA SER A 152 -8.63 -16.21 2.07
C SER A 152 -7.74 -14.98 1.89
N PRO A 153 -8.30 -13.81 1.54
CA PRO A 153 -7.51 -12.59 1.36
C PRO A 153 -6.75 -12.18 2.61
N ILE A 154 -7.30 -12.43 3.81
CA ILE A 154 -6.62 -12.08 5.06
C ILE A 154 -5.38 -12.95 5.26
N TYR A 155 -5.52 -14.28 5.18
CA TYR A 155 -4.39 -15.18 5.43
C TYR A 155 -3.35 -15.11 4.30
N PHE A 156 -3.78 -14.98 3.06
CA PHE A 156 -2.87 -14.76 1.93
C PHE A 156 -2.07 -13.48 2.10
N ALA A 157 -2.75 -12.38 2.38
CA ALA A 157 -2.12 -11.07 2.52
C ALA A 157 -1.17 -11.01 3.72
N LEU A 158 -1.52 -11.65 4.84
CA LEU A 158 -0.60 -11.82 5.98
C LEU A 158 0.62 -12.63 5.61
N THR A 159 0.46 -13.70 4.82
CA THR A 159 1.57 -14.52 4.33
C THR A 159 2.49 -13.70 3.44
N CYS A 160 1.94 -12.95 2.48
CA CYS A 160 2.70 -12.02 1.64
C CYS A 160 3.42 -10.94 2.46
N THR A 161 2.77 -10.40 3.50
CA THR A 161 3.38 -9.42 4.42
C THR A 161 4.59 -10.02 5.13
N VAL A 162 4.45 -11.22 5.70
CA VAL A 162 5.54 -11.91 6.40
C VAL A 162 6.67 -12.24 5.45
N ILE A 163 6.38 -12.78 4.26
CA ILE A 163 7.37 -13.05 3.23
C ILE A 163 8.08 -11.76 2.84
N GLY A 164 7.34 -10.67 2.58
CA GLY A 164 7.92 -9.37 2.24
C GLY A 164 8.88 -8.81 3.30
N LEU A 165 8.59 -9.05 4.58
CA LEU A 165 9.50 -8.71 5.67
C LEU A 165 10.80 -9.53 5.66
N TRP A 166 10.85 -10.69 5.01
CA TRP A 166 12.09 -11.47 4.87
C TRP A 166 13.16 -10.78 4.04
N SER A 167 12.85 -9.69 3.32
CA SER A 167 13.86 -8.83 2.68
C SER A 167 15.01 -8.46 3.61
N VAL A 168 14.75 -8.32 4.92
CA VAL A 168 15.76 -8.01 5.96
C VAL A 168 16.77 -9.14 6.19
N LEU A 169 16.50 -10.36 5.72
CA LEU A 169 17.42 -11.51 5.86
C LEU A 169 18.50 -11.51 4.77
N PHE A 170 18.35 -10.71 3.72
CA PHE A 170 19.21 -10.71 2.53
C PHE A 170 20.25 -9.56 2.53
N VAL A 171 20.67 -9.09 3.70
CA VAL A 171 21.66 -7.99 3.85
C VAL A 171 23.04 -8.37 3.31
N GLY A 172 23.38 -9.67 3.26
CA GLY A 172 24.67 -10.17 2.79
C GLY A 172 24.83 -10.33 1.28
N LEU A 173 23.80 -10.03 0.47
CA LEU A 173 23.88 -10.09 -1.00
C LEU A 173 24.50 -8.82 -1.58
N ASN A 174 25.02 -8.90 -2.81
CA ASN A 174 25.57 -7.73 -3.48
C ASN A 174 24.47 -6.66 -3.74
N MET A 175 24.86 -5.39 -3.77
CA MET A 175 23.91 -4.27 -3.83
C MET A 175 23.02 -4.30 -5.08
N VAL A 176 23.56 -4.71 -6.23
CA VAL A 176 22.81 -4.82 -7.49
C VAL A 176 21.75 -5.92 -7.40
N GLN A 177 22.09 -7.12 -6.93
CA GLN A 177 21.12 -8.21 -6.73
C GLN A 177 20.05 -7.82 -5.73
N ARG A 178 20.42 -7.09 -4.68
CA ARG A 178 19.47 -6.61 -3.68
C ARG A 178 18.47 -5.61 -4.28
N ILE A 179 18.96 -4.64 -5.06
CA ILE A 179 18.11 -3.60 -5.69
C ILE A 179 17.28 -4.16 -6.84
N VAL A 180 17.88 -4.99 -7.69
CA VAL A 180 17.25 -5.43 -8.95
C VAL A 180 16.38 -6.66 -8.75
N ILE A 181 16.73 -7.60 -7.87
CA ILE A 181 16.04 -8.90 -7.76
C ILE A 181 15.25 -9.00 -6.46
N ILE A 182 15.90 -8.76 -5.32
CA ILE A 182 15.30 -8.98 -4.00
C ILE A 182 14.24 -7.91 -3.70
N ALA A 183 14.57 -6.63 -3.83
CA ALA A 183 13.66 -5.54 -3.51
C ALA A 183 12.32 -5.64 -4.29
N PRO A 184 12.29 -5.87 -5.61
CA PRO A 184 11.04 -6.02 -6.35
C PRO A 184 10.14 -7.14 -5.87
N ILE A 185 10.70 -8.29 -5.48
CA ILE A 185 9.88 -9.42 -5.01
C ILE A 185 9.31 -9.10 -3.63
N PHE A 186 10.20 -8.79 -2.69
CA PHE A 186 9.81 -8.69 -1.28
C PHE A 186 9.04 -7.41 -0.98
N GLU A 187 9.40 -6.29 -1.60
CA GLU A 187 8.71 -5.03 -1.37
C GLU A 187 7.30 -5.05 -1.97
N GLU A 188 7.12 -5.60 -3.18
CA GLU A 188 5.78 -5.73 -3.77
C GLU A 188 4.91 -6.69 -2.95
N LEU A 189 5.45 -7.81 -2.48
CA LEU A 189 4.71 -8.72 -1.59
C LEU A 189 4.34 -8.07 -0.26
N LEU A 190 5.23 -7.25 0.31
CA LEU A 190 4.96 -6.51 1.54
C LEU A 190 3.84 -5.48 1.31
N LYS A 191 3.96 -4.64 0.29
CA LYS A 191 2.96 -3.62 -0.05
C LYS A 191 1.60 -4.24 -0.33
N PHE A 192 1.57 -5.26 -1.18
CA PHE A 192 0.37 -6.02 -1.51
C PHE A 192 -0.26 -6.65 -0.27
N GLY A 193 0.55 -7.34 0.55
CA GLY A 193 0.08 -7.99 1.76
C GLY A 193 -0.50 -7.02 2.78
N VAL A 194 0.16 -5.88 3.02
CA VAL A 194 -0.34 -4.85 3.92
C VAL A 194 -1.64 -4.25 3.40
N ALA A 195 -1.67 -3.85 2.13
CA ALA A 195 -2.83 -3.24 1.50
C ALA A 195 -4.04 -4.18 1.46
N LEU A 196 -3.86 -5.43 1.05
CA LEU A 196 -4.93 -6.41 0.95
C LEU A 196 -5.44 -6.83 2.35
N THR A 197 -4.56 -6.94 3.36
CA THR A 197 -4.98 -7.24 4.73
C THR A 197 -5.94 -6.17 5.25
N ILE A 198 -5.53 -4.89 5.19
CA ILE A 198 -6.37 -3.76 5.63
C ILE A 198 -7.64 -3.68 4.77
N GLY A 199 -7.47 -3.83 3.46
CA GLY A 199 -8.51 -3.82 2.44
C GLY A 199 -9.63 -4.81 2.73
N ALA A 200 -9.29 -6.08 2.86
CA ALA A 200 -10.24 -7.15 3.11
C ALA A 200 -10.84 -7.09 4.52
N ALA A 201 -10.04 -6.73 5.53
CA ALA A 201 -10.49 -6.69 6.92
C ALA A 201 -11.53 -5.58 7.16
N ILE A 202 -11.27 -4.38 6.65
CA ILE A 202 -12.14 -3.22 6.88
C ILE A 202 -13.23 -3.14 5.82
N PHE A 203 -12.91 -3.36 4.54
CA PHE A 203 -13.80 -3.04 3.43
C PHE A 203 -14.40 -4.27 2.73
N GLY A 204 -14.08 -5.48 3.19
CA GLY A 204 -14.63 -6.71 2.62
C GLY A 204 -14.22 -6.89 1.18
N ARG A 205 -15.15 -7.23 0.29
CA ARG A 205 -14.92 -7.44 -1.15
C ARG A 205 -14.96 -6.17 -2.02
N SER A 206 -15.02 -4.98 -1.45
CA SER A 206 -15.10 -3.75 -2.26
C SER A 206 -13.80 -3.47 -3.04
N ILE A 207 -13.82 -3.68 -4.36
CA ILE A 207 -12.69 -3.37 -5.25
C ILE A 207 -12.23 -1.92 -5.12
N TYR A 208 -13.14 -0.94 -5.13
CA TYR A 208 -12.76 0.47 -5.08
C TYR A 208 -12.12 0.87 -3.75
N SER A 209 -12.60 0.31 -2.64
CA SER A 209 -12.03 0.59 -1.31
C SER A 209 -10.67 -0.09 -1.13
N ARG A 210 -10.53 -1.32 -1.64
CA ARG A 210 -9.26 -2.06 -1.64
C ARG A 210 -8.21 -1.35 -2.51
N ILE A 211 -8.57 -0.88 -3.70
CA ILE A 211 -7.68 -0.08 -4.55
C ILE A 211 -7.32 1.24 -3.89
N ALA A 212 -8.27 1.91 -3.22
CA ALA A 212 -7.99 3.16 -2.52
C ALA A 212 -7.00 2.97 -1.36
N ILE A 213 -7.12 1.91 -0.56
CA ILE A 213 -6.10 1.65 0.49
C ILE A 213 -4.77 1.23 -0.11
N ALA A 214 -4.78 0.49 -1.23
CA ALA A 214 -3.56 0.13 -1.97
C ALA A 214 -2.79 1.35 -2.47
N LEU A 215 -3.50 2.36 -2.99
CA LEU A 215 -2.91 3.67 -3.33
C LEU A 215 -2.23 4.30 -2.12
N VAL A 216 -2.90 4.34 -0.97
CA VAL A 216 -2.37 4.97 0.25
C VAL A 216 -1.14 4.23 0.79
N ILE A 217 -1.16 2.90 0.81
CA ILE A 217 -0.01 2.08 1.22
C ILE A 217 1.15 2.29 0.25
N GLY A 218 0.91 2.26 -1.05
CA GLY A 218 1.95 2.52 -2.03
C GLY A 218 2.51 3.95 -1.94
N CYS A 219 1.68 4.95 -1.62
CA CYS A 219 2.16 6.31 -1.33
C CYS A 219 3.17 6.30 -0.18
N ILE A 220 2.84 5.65 0.95
CA ILE A 220 3.75 5.59 2.11
C ILE A 220 5.10 4.96 1.73
N PHE A 221 5.08 3.87 0.96
CA PHE A 221 6.32 3.24 0.51
C PHE A 221 7.15 4.17 -0.37
N GLY A 222 6.52 4.88 -1.32
CA GLY A 222 7.24 5.86 -2.14
C GLY A 222 7.81 7.03 -1.34
N LEU A 223 7.08 7.54 -0.34
CA LEU A 223 7.57 8.58 0.58
C LEU A 223 8.78 8.10 1.39
N VAL A 224 8.67 6.91 1.98
CA VAL A 224 9.72 6.30 2.81
C VAL A 224 10.94 6.00 1.96
N GLU A 225 10.77 5.44 0.77
CA GLU A 225 11.89 5.15 -0.12
C GLU A 225 12.61 6.44 -0.55
N HIS A 226 11.87 7.45 -1.01
CA HIS A 226 12.47 8.71 -1.44
C HIS A 226 13.29 9.37 -0.32
N SER A 227 12.68 9.57 0.83
CA SER A 227 13.32 10.26 1.96
C SER A 227 14.47 9.48 2.60
N SER A 228 14.44 8.15 2.59
CA SER A 228 15.48 7.33 3.22
C SER A 228 16.65 7.02 2.30
N THR A 229 16.39 6.94 0.99
CA THR A 229 17.37 6.45 0.00
C THR A 229 17.79 7.53 -0.99
N TYR A 230 16.93 8.52 -1.26
CA TYR A 230 17.06 9.46 -2.39
C TYR A 230 16.75 10.91 -2.02
N ALA A 231 17.00 11.33 -0.77
CA ALA A 231 16.59 12.64 -0.25
C ALA A 231 17.18 13.87 -0.99
N GLY A 232 18.14 13.67 -1.89
CA GLY A 232 18.74 14.71 -2.73
C GLY A 232 18.31 14.64 -4.21
N GLU A 233 17.42 13.73 -4.60
CA GLU A 233 16.90 13.66 -5.97
C GLU A 233 15.90 14.80 -6.25
N PRO A 234 15.80 15.28 -7.50
CA PRO A 234 14.81 16.28 -7.89
C PRO A 234 13.36 15.88 -7.59
N ASP A 235 12.51 16.86 -7.29
CA ASP A 235 11.07 16.71 -7.01
C ASP A 235 10.34 15.82 -8.02
N ILE A 236 10.67 15.91 -9.31
CA ILE A 236 10.02 15.08 -10.32
C ILE A 236 10.24 13.57 -10.10
N LEU A 237 11.42 13.18 -9.59
CA LEU A 237 11.73 11.79 -9.24
C LEU A 237 11.03 11.38 -7.94
N TYR A 238 10.85 12.31 -7.01
CA TYR A 238 9.99 12.11 -5.84
C TYR A 238 8.54 11.81 -6.24
N LEU A 239 7.92 12.64 -7.07
CA LEU A 239 6.57 12.41 -7.60
C LEU A 239 6.49 11.06 -8.32
N TYR A 240 7.44 10.79 -9.22
CA TYR A 240 7.51 9.54 -9.96
C TYR A 240 7.48 8.34 -9.02
N ARG A 241 8.32 8.33 -7.98
CA ARG A 241 8.45 7.23 -7.02
C ARG A 241 7.17 7.02 -6.23
N VAL A 242 6.54 8.09 -5.74
CA VAL A 242 5.25 7.97 -5.03
C VAL A 242 4.17 7.39 -5.96
N LEU A 243 4.08 7.88 -7.19
CA LEU A 243 3.12 7.36 -8.18
C LEU A 243 3.41 5.91 -8.56
N PHE A 244 4.69 5.56 -8.71
CA PHE A 244 5.14 4.22 -9.07
C PHE A 244 4.73 3.20 -8.02
N HIS A 245 5.08 3.42 -6.75
CA HIS A 245 4.75 2.49 -5.67
C HIS A 245 3.23 2.41 -5.45
N SER A 246 2.51 3.53 -5.58
CA SER A 246 1.05 3.58 -5.54
C SER A 246 0.42 2.71 -6.63
N LEU A 247 0.85 2.90 -7.87
CA LEU A 247 0.28 2.23 -9.03
C LEU A 247 0.53 0.72 -9.00
N LEU A 248 1.74 0.28 -8.68
CA LEU A 248 2.06 -1.14 -8.57
C LEU A 248 1.23 -1.85 -7.49
N THR A 249 1.06 -1.20 -6.33
CA THR A 249 0.22 -1.72 -5.24
C THR A 249 -1.26 -1.76 -5.66
N MET A 250 -1.75 -0.74 -6.36
CA MET A 250 -3.12 -0.73 -6.89
C MET A 250 -3.35 -1.87 -7.88
N ILE A 251 -2.39 -2.16 -8.77
CA ILE A 251 -2.50 -3.24 -9.77
C ILE A 251 -2.63 -4.59 -9.08
N SER A 252 -1.73 -4.93 -8.14
CA SER A 252 -1.76 -6.24 -7.46
C SER A 252 -3.10 -6.46 -6.73
N VAL A 253 -3.57 -5.44 -6.01
CA VAL A 253 -4.84 -5.50 -5.27
C VAL A 253 -6.06 -5.54 -6.20
N ALA A 254 -6.04 -4.78 -7.30
CA ALA A 254 -7.11 -4.78 -8.30
C ALA A 254 -7.22 -6.15 -8.98
N VAL A 255 -6.10 -6.71 -9.42
CA VAL A 255 -6.04 -8.05 -10.04
C VAL A 255 -6.55 -9.10 -9.08
N TYR A 256 -6.04 -9.12 -7.84
CA TYR A 256 -6.46 -10.08 -6.83
C TYR A 256 -7.97 -10.00 -6.59
N THR A 257 -8.50 -8.79 -6.39
CA THR A 257 -9.93 -8.59 -6.10
C THR A 257 -10.79 -8.99 -7.29
N THR A 258 -10.37 -8.66 -8.52
CA THR A 258 -11.03 -9.10 -9.75
C THR A 258 -11.06 -10.63 -9.85
N PHE A 259 -9.97 -11.32 -9.52
CA PHE A 259 -9.93 -12.79 -9.54
C PHE A 259 -10.82 -13.40 -8.45
N GLU A 260 -10.82 -12.82 -7.24
CA GLU A 260 -11.71 -13.24 -6.14
C GLU A 260 -13.18 -13.12 -6.54
N GLU A 261 -13.61 -11.95 -7.06
CA GLU A 261 -15.00 -11.70 -7.49
C GLU A 261 -15.46 -12.65 -8.60
N ARG A 262 -14.52 -13.17 -9.39
CA ARG A 262 -14.79 -14.07 -10.52
C ARG A 262 -14.57 -15.55 -10.18
N ASN A 263 -14.22 -15.87 -8.95
CA ASN A 263 -13.87 -17.23 -8.49
C ASN A 263 -12.77 -17.87 -9.36
N LEU A 264 -11.77 -17.08 -9.78
CA LEU A 264 -10.60 -17.56 -10.53
C LEU A 264 -9.51 -17.98 -9.55
N ASN A 265 -9.82 -18.95 -8.69
CA ASN A 265 -9.03 -19.28 -7.48
C ASN A 265 -7.58 -19.65 -7.81
N ASP A 266 -7.36 -20.36 -8.92
CA ASP A 266 -6.03 -20.74 -9.40
C ASP A 266 -5.10 -19.55 -9.66
N LEU A 267 -5.67 -18.39 -10.04
CA LEU A 267 -4.89 -17.21 -10.43
C LEU A 267 -4.61 -16.25 -9.26
N LEU A 268 -5.23 -16.45 -8.10
CA LEU A 268 -5.11 -15.53 -6.95
C LEU A 268 -3.66 -15.37 -6.49
N TRP A 269 -2.89 -16.46 -6.49
CA TRP A 269 -1.50 -16.52 -6.06
C TRP A 269 -0.55 -15.63 -6.85
N ILE A 270 -0.87 -15.43 -8.13
CA ILE A 270 0.01 -14.71 -9.06
C ILE A 270 -0.46 -13.28 -9.30
N ALA A 271 -1.46 -12.78 -8.56
CA ALA A 271 -1.90 -11.41 -8.64
C ALA A 271 -0.78 -10.35 -8.54
N PRO A 272 0.28 -10.52 -7.72
CA PRO A 272 1.36 -9.54 -7.65
C PRO A 272 2.42 -9.68 -8.75
N ILE A 273 2.30 -10.63 -9.70
CA ILE A 273 3.39 -10.95 -10.63
C ILE A 273 3.78 -9.77 -11.53
N TYR A 274 2.81 -9.05 -12.11
CA TYR A 274 3.13 -7.91 -12.98
C TYR A 274 3.73 -6.73 -12.21
N PRO A 275 3.21 -6.34 -11.03
CA PRO A 275 3.89 -5.40 -10.15
C PRO A 275 5.34 -5.77 -9.86
N ILE A 276 5.63 -7.03 -9.52
CA ILE A 276 7.00 -7.52 -9.28
C ILE A 276 7.86 -7.33 -10.55
N VAL A 277 7.36 -7.71 -11.72
CA VAL A 277 8.08 -7.58 -12.99
C VAL A 277 8.32 -6.11 -13.35
N LEU A 278 7.34 -5.23 -13.18
CA LEU A 278 7.50 -3.81 -13.46
C LEU A 278 8.50 -3.16 -12.49
N HIS A 279 8.47 -3.52 -11.21
CA HIS A 279 9.47 -3.07 -10.24
C HIS A 279 10.87 -3.57 -10.62
N TYR A 280 11.00 -4.84 -10.99
CA TYR A 280 12.25 -5.38 -11.53
C TYR A 280 12.75 -4.58 -12.73
N LEU A 281 11.89 -4.31 -13.72
CA LEU A 281 12.26 -3.56 -14.93
C LEU A 281 12.67 -2.12 -14.62
N ASN A 282 11.98 -1.47 -13.69
CA ASN A 282 12.35 -0.13 -13.22
C ASN A 282 13.76 -0.12 -12.62
N ASN A 283 14.02 -1.03 -11.69
CA ASN A 283 15.29 -1.05 -10.97
C ASN A 283 16.44 -1.51 -11.88
N ALA A 284 16.18 -2.49 -12.75
CA ALA A 284 17.14 -2.91 -13.78
C ALA A 284 17.47 -1.74 -14.71
N PHE A 285 16.46 -0.99 -15.18
CA PHE A 285 16.68 0.18 -16.01
C PHE A 285 17.48 1.25 -15.27
N ALA A 286 17.14 1.59 -14.03
CA ALA A 286 17.85 2.60 -13.25
C ALA A 286 19.34 2.24 -13.08
N VAL A 287 19.64 0.98 -12.75
CA VAL A 287 21.02 0.51 -12.60
C VAL A 287 21.76 0.52 -13.95
N LEU A 288 21.16 -0.03 -15.01
CA LEU A 288 21.82 -0.14 -16.32
C LEU A 288 22.01 1.23 -16.98
N SER A 289 20.99 2.09 -16.92
CA SER A 289 21.07 3.45 -17.45
C SER A 289 22.09 4.29 -16.68
N GLY A 290 22.19 4.13 -15.35
CA GLY A 290 23.23 4.77 -14.56
C GLY A 290 24.64 4.43 -15.03
N VAL A 291 24.89 3.17 -15.44
CA VAL A 291 26.19 2.77 -16.02
C VAL A 291 26.41 3.35 -17.41
N VAL A 292 25.41 3.27 -18.29
CA VAL A 292 25.52 3.74 -19.68
C VAL A 292 25.65 5.26 -19.78
N LEU A 293 24.95 5.98 -18.90
CA LEU A 293 24.85 7.44 -18.93
C LEU A 293 25.82 8.14 -17.99
N ALA A 294 26.70 7.41 -17.30
CA ALA A 294 27.63 7.94 -16.30
C ALA A 294 28.49 9.11 -16.79
N THR A 295 28.78 9.17 -18.10
CA THR A 295 29.60 10.22 -18.72
C THR A 295 28.77 11.29 -19.44
N THR A 296 27.45 11.20 -19.40
CA THR A 296 26.54 12.16 -20.04
C THR A 296 26.18 13.30 -19.10
N PRO A 297 25.83 14.49 -19.63
CA PRO A 297 25.37 15.60 -18.80
C PRO A 297 24.17 15.23 -17.94
N GLU A 298 24.10 15.76 -16.71
CA GLU A 298 23.03 15.48 -15.73
C GLU A 298 21.63 15.69 -16.32
N GLY A 299 21.43 16.74 -17.14
CA GLY A 299 20.16 16.99 -17.81
C GLY A 299 19.73 15.84 -18.75
N THR A 300 20.67 15.19 -19.42
CA THR A 300 20.38 14.03 -20.27
C THR A 300 19.98 12.83 -19.42
N GLN A 301 20.68 12.59 -18.31
CA GLN A 301 20.35 11.51 -17.37
C GLN A 301 18.93 11.69 -16.82
N LEU A 302 18.59 12.91 -16.41
CA LEU A 302 17.26 13.26 -15.91
C LEU A 302 16.17 13.06 -16.97
N VAL A 303 16.37 13.52 -18.20
CA VAL A 303 15.40 13.35 -19.29
C VAL A 303 15.14 11.87 -19.58
N VAL A 304 16.19 11.04 -19.62
CA VAL A 304 16.03 9.60 -19.85
C VAL A 304 15.23 8.94 -18.72
N SER A 305 15.53 9.28 -17.46
CA SER A 305 14.79 8.80 -16.29
C SER A 305 13.32 9.23 -16.33
N ILE A 306 13.03 10.48 -16.70
CA ILE A 306 11.64 10.98 -16.81
C ILE A 306 10.89 10.27 -17.93
N VAL A 307 11.49 10.10 -19.11
CA VAL A 307 10.83 9.43 -20.25
C VAL A 307 10.52 7.99 -19.90
N PHE A 308 11.49 7.25 -19.34
CA PHE A 308 11.26 5.86 -18.94
C PHE A 308 10.24 5.76 -17.81
N GLY A 309 10.34 6.62 -16.80
CA GLY A 309 9.37 6.71 -15.70
C GLY A 309 7.96 7.01 -16.19
N GLY A 310 7.81 7.90 -17.17
CA GLY A 310 6.53 8.18 -17.82
C GLY A 310 5.96 6.95 -18.54
N LEU A 311 6.79 6.24 -19.30
CA LEU A 311 6.37 5.03 -20.03
C LEU A 311 5.92 3.90 -19.09
N ILE A 312 6.65 3.67 -18.00
CA ILE A 312 6.28 2.61 -17.05
C ILE A 312 5.01 2.96 -16.26
N LEU A 313 4.80 4.24 -15.92
CA LEU A 313 3.54 4.69 -15.32
C LEU A 313 2.37 4.55 -16.30
N LEU A 314 2.55 4.91 -17.57
CA LEU A 314 1.51 4.71 -18.60
C LEU A 314 1.13 3.23 -18.76
N LEU A 315 2.14 2.35 -18.80
CA LEU A 315 1.91 0.91 -18.83
C LEU A 315 1.17 0.42 -17.58
N GLY A 316 1.56 0.89 -16.40
CA GLY A 316 0.88 0.55 -15.15
C GLY A 316 -0.59 1.02 -15.13
N VAL A 317 -0.89 2.22 -15.63
CA VAL A 317 -2.27 2.74 -15.74
C VAL A 317 -3.08 1.88 -16.71
N ALA A 318 -2.48 1.46 -17.82
CA ALA A 318 -3.13 0.54 -18.77
C ALA A 318 -3.45 -0.81 -18.12
N LEU A 319 -2.50 -1.40 -17.38
CA LEU A 319 -2.70 -2.67 -16.67
C LEU A 319 -3.75 -2.55 -15.57
N LEU A 320 -3.74 -1.47 -14.79
CA LEU A 320 -4.76 -1.20 -13.77
C LEU A 320 -6.15 -1.07 -14.42
N SER A 321 -6.24 -0.34 -15.53
CA SER A 321 -7.49 -0.20 -16.28
C SER A 321 -7.98 -1.56 -16.79
N ILE A 322 -7.09 -2.39 -17.33
CA ILE A 322 -7.42 -3.77 -17.75
C ILE A 322 -7.93 -4.60 -16.55
N ALA A 323 -7.27 -4.53 -15.40
CA ALA A 323 -7.66 -5.26 -14.19
C ALA A 323 -9.08 -4.88 -13.72
N ILE A 324 -9.43 -3.59 -13.81
CA ILE A 324 -10.72 -3.05 -13.38
C ILE A 324 -11.82 -3.28 -14.43
N THR A 325 -11.54 -3.07 -15.72
CA THR A 325 -12.59 -3.00 -16.77
C THR A 325 -12.60 -4.17 -17.74
N ARG A 326 -11.53 -4.97 -17.83
CA ARG A 326 -11.35 -6.05 -18.81
C ARG A 326 -10.88 -7.35 -18.15
N HIS A 327 -11.69 -7.88 -17.24
CA HIS A 327 -11.33 -9.04 -16.40
C HIS A 327 -10.89 -10.29 -17.19
N SER A 328 -11.49 -10.57 -18.36
CA SER A 328 -11.08 -11.70 -19.20
C SER A 328 -9.67 -11.54 -19.76
N LEU A 329 -9.30 -10.32 -20.14
CA LEU A 329 -7.96 -9.99 -20.58
C LEU A 329 -6.98 -10.04 -19.40
N ALA A 330 -7.37 -9.54 -18.23
CA ALA A 330 -6.55 -9.67 -17.01
C ALA A 330 -6.26 -11.15 -16.69
N ALA A 331 -7.28 -12.02 -16.75
CA ALA A 331 -7.11 -13.46 -16.52
C ALA A 331 -6.21 -14.10 -17.59
N LEU A 332 -6.39 -13.74 -18.87
CA LEU A 332 -5.55 -14.25 -19.96
C LEU A 332 -4.08 -13.91 -19.77
N LEU A 333 -3.78 -12.65 -19.42
CA LEU A 333 -2.43 -12.18 -19.16
C LEU A 333 -1.77 -12.98 -18.03
N HIS A 334 -2.51 -13.27 -16.97
CA HIS A 334 -2.00 -14.02 -15.81
C HIS A 334 -1.91 -15.53 -16.05
N ARG A 335 -2.63 -16.08 -17.03
CA ARG A 335 -2.71 -17.53 -17.24
C ARG A 335 -1.38 -18.15 -17.66
N GLU A 336 -0.66 -17.52 -18.56
CA GLU A 336 0.65 -18.02 -19.03
C GLU A 336 1.70 -18.04 -17.90
N PRO A 337 1.91 -16.95 -17.13
CA PRO A 337 2.75 -16.99 -15.93
C PRO A 337 2.34 -18.08 -14.93
N TYR A 338 1.04 -18.27 -14.70
CA TYR A 338 0.54 -19.33 -13.83
C TYR A 338 0.93 -20.72 -14.32
N LEU A 339 0.69 -21.02 -15.61
CA LEU A 339 1.01 -22.31 -16.20
C LEU A 339 2.51 -22.59 -16.16
N PHE A 340 3.33 -21.57 -16.42
CA PHE A 340 4.78 -21.67 -16.29
C PHE A 340 5.20 -22.02 -14.86
N LEU A 341 4.73 -21.27 -13.86
CA LEU A 341 5.07 -21.52 -12.45
C LEU A 341 4.58 -22.90 -11.97
N ARG A 342 3.41 -23.33 -12.42
CA ARG A 342 2.86 -24.66 -12.12
C ARG A 342 3.66 -25.79 -12.78
N GLY A 343 4.27 -25.56 -13.94
CA GLY A 343 5.11 -26.56 -14.60
C GLY A 343 6.50 -26.72 -13.97
N VAL A 344 6.92 -25.75 -13.15
CA VAL A 344 8.23 -25.73 -12.47
C VAL A 344 8.15 -26.26 -11.03
N LEU A 345 6.99 -26.15 -10.37
CA LEU A 345 6.72 -26.58 -8.99
C LEU A 345 6.06 -27.95 -8.91
#